data_AF-W0J482-F1
#
_entry.id   AF-W0J482-F1
#
_cell.length_a   1.000
_cell.length_b   1.000
_cell.length_c   1.000
_cell.angle_alpha   90.00
_cell.angle_beta   90.00
_cell.angle_gamma   90.00
#
_symmetry.space_group_name_H-M   'P 1'
#
loop_
_entity.id
_entity.type
_entity.pdbx_description
1 polymer ?
#
loop_
_entity_poly.entity_id
_entity_poly.type
_entity_poly.pdbx_seq_one_letter_code
_entity_poly.pdbx_strand_id
1 'polypeptide(L)'
;MSRILPILLLVLGAVYLGSTLRAPRQPTEFDLGSFGRLPVVKNGRIKPLDTVARTTLLQLQGRQRVATDEGRALQPVEWLARLVLDPATVDPLKTFEITHPELLALMHVTAEDGDGGKRYSFRQLEPRVPDLERQFQLAANVEAKQRTPFQHAAVQLYGNITLYQQIKYSLADPEAADWLGALTGLQQNLHTDVAAVRAQVNNQPHDEAAARRVIDLTRRFQIMDNFGILLAIPPPDGDVAKFSWKKVGGSLLETFDTGAINPAALTWAGLAHAWRAQQPAQFNEILRLYRQALEPRYATELRKSDIETRFNAAAPFYSATVLYVAVFLLAIVSWLRWPRALGRSAFYLMLLAFLASTAGIAIRMWLEGRPPVTNLYSSAVFIGWASVLLCIALEWFYRTAIGTAAAGLIGFATHIIAHYLSLGGDTLEMMRAVLDSNFWLATHVIVITVGYAATFVAGALAVLYVVLGFFTRLLTPQLAKNLTGMVYGIVCFATLFSMVGTILGGIWADQSWGRFWGWDPKENGALMIVLWNAVILHARWGGLVKQRGLMNLAIGGNIITGWSWFGTNLLGVGLHSYGFTEKGAIILGLFMLSQLALIALGLFPPENWRSPVATTRSRPASSS
;
A
#
# COMPACT_ATOMS: atom_id res chain seq x y z
N MET A 1 26.40 1.48 -33.36
CA MET A 1 25.54 1.95 -32.24
C MET A 1 24.14 1.32 -32.20
N SER A 2 23.39 1.23 -33.32
CA SER A 2 21.97 0.82 -33.33
C SER A 2 21.64 -0.60 -32.80
N ARG A 3 22.61 -1.53 -32.82
CA ARG A 3 22.45 -2.89 -32.26
C ARG A 3 22.89 -3.02 -30.80
N ILE A 4 23.82 -2.19 -30.34
CA ILE A 4 24.42 -2.28 -29.00
C ILE A 4 23.59 -1.51 -27.98
N LEU A 5 23.04 -0.35 -28.38
CA LEU A 5 22.27 0.53 -27.48
C LEU A 5 21.11 -0.17 -26.75
N PRO A 6 20.26 -0.98 -27.39
CA PRO A 6 19.18 -1.68 -26.70
C PRO A 6 19.67 -2.66 -25.63
N ILE A 7 20.78 -3.36 -25.89
CA ILE A 7 21.37 -4.32 -24.95
C ILE A 7 22.01 -3.57 -23.78
N LEU A 8 22.74 -2.49 -24.06
CA LEU A 8 23.35 -1.67 -23.01
C LEU A 8 22.32 -1.07 -22.06
N LEU A 9 21.22 -0.52 -22.60
CA LEU A 9 20.13 0.01 -21.76
C LEU A 9 19.42 -1.10 -20.97
N LEU A 10 19.21 -2.28 -21.56
CA LEU A 10 18.68 -3.44 -20.84
C LEU A 10 19.58 -3.87 -19.68
N VAL A 11 20.90 -3.95 -19.92
CA VAL A 11 21.89 -4.29 -18.88
C VAL A 11 21.89 -3.24 -17.77
N LEU A 12 21.87 -1.95 -18.11
CA LEU A 12 21.77 -0.87 -17.12
C LEU A 12 20.48 -0.98 -16.28
N GLY A 13 19.34 -1.26 -16.92
CA GLY A 13 18.08 -1.52 -16.22
C GLY A 13 18.16 -2.73 -15.30
N ALA A 14 18.79 -3.82 -15.75
CA ALA A 14 18.96 -5.03 -14.95
C ALA A 14 19.92 -4.82 -13.77
N VAL A 15 21.01 -4.06 -13.96
CA VAL A 15 21.93 -3.65 -12.90
C VAL A 15 21.22 -2.75 -11.88
N TYR A 16 20.37 -1.82 -12.35
CA TYR A 16 19.55 -1.00 -11.48
C TYR A 16 18.63 -1.86 -10.60
N LEU A 17 17.86 -2.79 -11.18
CA LEU A 17 17.03 -3.70 -10.39
C LEU A 17 17.84 -4.62 -9.48
N GLY A 18 18.96 -5.16 -9.95
CA GLY A 18 19.85 -5.99 -9.14
C GLY A 18 20.45 -5.22 -7.96
N SER A 19 20.67 -3.91 -8.09
CA SER A 19 21.16 -3.06 -7.01
C SER A 19 20.15 -2.91 -5.86
N THR A 20 18.85 -2.98 -6.14
CA THR A 20 17.81 -2.85 -5.11
C THR A 20 17.63 -4.13 -4.28
N LEU A 21 18.10 -5.27 -4.78
CA LEU A 21 18.08 -6.55 -4.05
C LEU A 21 19.18 -6.65 -2.99
N ARG A 22 20.13 -5.72 -2.95
CA ARG A 22 21.21 -5.71 -1.96
C ARG A 22 20.64 -5.37 -0.58
N ALA A 23 21.08 -6.12 0.43
CA ALA A 23 20.71 -5.83 1.82
C ALA A 23 21.16 -4.40 2.20
N PRO A 24 20.33 -3.63 2.94
CA PRO A 24 20.75 -2.34 3.47
C PRO A 24 22.00 -2.49 4.32
N ARG A 25 22.92 -1.52 4.24
CA ARG A 25 24.10 -1.48 5.13
C ARG A 25 23.62 -1.34 6.57
N GLN A 26 24.17 -2.14 7.48
CA GLN A 26 23.91 -2.03 8.91
C GLN A 26 24.81 -0.94 9.49
N PRO A 27 24.26 0.17 10.01
CA PRO A 27 25.05 1.28 10.52
C PRO A 27 25.52 1.08 11.98
N THR A 28 25.17 -0.03 12.61
CA THR A 28 25.41 -0.35 14.02
C THR A 28 25.95 -1.76 14.17
N GLU A 29 26.62 -2.05 15.29
CA GLU A 29 27.03 -3.42 15.67
C GLU A 29 25.86 -4.31 16.09
N PHE A 30 24.73 -3.69 16.48
CA PHE A 30 23.46 -4.37 16.68
C PHE A 30 22.93 -4.92 15.35
N ASP A 31 22.56 -6.22 15.32
CA ASP A 31 21.98 -6.89 14.16
C ASP A 31 20.50 -6.52 13.98
N LEU A 32 20.30 -5.28 13.55
CA LEU A 32 18.97 -4.75 13.23
C LEU A 32 18.33 -5.50 12.06
N GLY A 33 19.14 -6.12 11.19
CA GLY A 33 18.63 -6.96 10.11
C GLY A 33 17.87 -8.18 10.63
N SER A 34 18.41 -8.87 11.63
CA SER A 34 17.74 -10.01 12.27
C SER A 34 16.60 -9.56 13.18
N PHE A 35 16.76 -8.46 13.93
CA PHE A 35 15.66 -7.87 14.71
C PHE A 35 14.45 -7.55 13.84
N GLY A 36 14.66 -6.89 12.70
CA GLY A 36 13.60 -6.53 11.77
C GLY A 36 12.86 -7.72 11.16
N ARG A 37 13.48 -8.91 11.10
CA ARG A 37 12.88 -10.15 10.59
C ARG A 37 12.09 -10.92 11.64
N LEU A 38 12.13 -10.51 12.92
CA LEU A 38 11.35 -11.17 13.94
C LEU A 38 9.85 -11.06 13.61
N PRO A 39 9.12 -12.19 13.65
CA PRO A 39 7.69 -12.21 13.37
C PRO A 39 6.90 -11.65 14.55
N VAL A 40 5.87 -10.85 14.25
CA VAL A 40 4.82 -10.45 15.20
C VAL A 40 3.46 -10.55 14.51
N VAL A 41 2.39 -10.75 15.28
CA VAL A 41 1.03 -10.63 14.76
C VAL A 41 0.53 -9.19 14.95
N LYS A 42 0.10 -8.57 13.86
CA LYS A 42 -0.60 -7.26 13.84
C LYS A 42 -1.67 -7.29 12.76
N ASN A 43 -2.87 -6.83 13.08
CA ASN A 43 -4.03 -6.86 12.16
C ASN A 43 -4.32 -8.27 11.62
N GLY A 44 -4.23 -9.30 12.46
CA GLY A 44 -4.58 -10.69 12.12
C GLY A 44 -3.57 -11.45 11.24
N ARG A 45 -2.40 -10.86 10.91
CA ARG A 45 -1.36 -11.50 10.09
C ARG A 45 0.00 -11.49 10.80
N ILE A 46 0.72 -12.61 10.74
CA ILE A 46 2.15 -12.67 11.11
C ILE A 46 2.96 -11.91 10.06
N LYS A 47 3.75 -10.92 10.50
CA LYS A 47 4.59 -10.09 9.64
C LYS A 47 5.89 -9.69 10.35
N PRO A 48 6.95 -9.36 9.61
CA PRO A 48 8.20 -8.91 10.22
C PRO A 48 8.05 -7.55 10.89
N LEU A 49 8.84 -7.30 11.94
CA LEU A 49 8.98 -5.97 12.56
C LEU A 49 9.40 -4.88 11.55
N ASP A 50 10.13 -5.22 10.48
CA ASP A 50 10.44 -4.30 9.37
C ASP A 50 9.17 -3.75 8.70
N THR A 51 8.17 -4.59 8.44
CA THR A 51 6.88 -4.14 7.89
C THR A 51 6.17 -3.23 8.88
N VAL A 52 6.14 -3.60 10.17
CA VAL A 52 5.55 -2.77 11.23
C VAL A 52 6.23 -1.39 11.26
N ALA A 53 7.55 -1.33 11.24
CA ALA A 53 8.30 -0.09 11.28
C ALA A 53 7.99 0.82 10.08
N ARG A 54 8.04 0.27 8.86
CA ARG A 54 7.83 1.04 7.62
C ARG A 54 6.41 1.58 7.51
N THR A 55 5.42 0.75 7.81
CA THR A 55 4.01 1.11 7.69
C THR A 55 3.63 2.13 8.75
N THR A 56 4.11 1.96 9.99
CA THR A 56 3.91 2.97 11.05
C THR A 56 4.55 4.30 10.67
N LEU A 57 5.82 4.33 10.24
CA LEU A 57 6.47 5.60 9.86
C LEU A 57 5.77 6.30 8.68
N LEU A 58 5.33 5.54 7.66
CA LEU A 58 4.52 6.10 6.56
C LEU A 58 3.24 6.75 7.08
N GLN A 59 2.55 6.10 8.02
CA GLN A 59 1.32 6.63 8.60
C GLN A 59 1.58 7.88 9.46
N LEU A 60 2.68 7.93 10.21
CA LEU A 60 3.01 9.06 11.10
C LEU A 60 3.50 10.31 10.35
N GLN A 61 4.28 10.15 9.27
CA GLN A 61 4.98 11.28 8.61
C GLN A 61 5.11 11.21 7.08
N GLY A 62 4.40 10.28 6.43
CA GLY A 62 4.46 10.08 4.97
C GLY A 62 5.82 9.60 4.45
N ARG A 63 6.76 9.22 5.34
CA ARG A 63 8.13 8.80 5.02
C ARG A 63 8.51 7.59 5.86
N GLN A 64 9.36 6.73 5.32
CA GLN A 64 9.88 5.53 6.02
C GLN A 64 11.16 5.79 6.83
N ARG A 65 11.60 7.05 6.99
CA ARG A 65 12.85 7.42 7.68
C ARG A 65 12.63 8.64 8.54
N VAL A 66 13.30 8.70 9.69
CA VAL A 66 13.25 9.84 10.62
C VAL A 66 14.59 10.52 10.60
N ALA A 67 14.61 11.84 10.41
CA ALA A 67 15.82 12.64 10.51
C ALA A 67 16.21 12.80 11.98
N THR A 68 17.51 12.71 12.27
CA THR A 68 18.09 13.05 13.57
C THR A 68 18.70 14.44 13.52
N ASP A 69 18.86 15.07 14.68
CA ASP A 69 19.47 16.41 14.78
C ASP A 69 20.94 16.43 14.30
N GLU A 70 21.60 15.26 14.29
CA GLU A 70 22.95 15.05 13.76
C GLU A 70 23.01 14.93 12.22
N GLY A 71 21.90 15.16 11.51
CA GLY A 71 21.82 15.08 10.06
C GLY A 71 21.80 13.65 9.49
N ARG A 72 21.73 12.62 10.34
CA ARG A 72 21.55 11.22 9.94
C ARG A 72 20.05 10.91 9.78
N ALA A 73 19.72 9.97 8.89
CA ALA A 73 18.37 9.42 8.79
C ALA A 73 18.32 7.99 9.38
N LEU A 74 17.52 7.80 10.42
CA LEU A 74 17.26 6.48 11.00
C LEU A 74 16.55 5.59 9.99
N GLN A 75 17.03 4.35 9.85
CA GLN A 75 16.33 3.34 9.09
C GLN A 75 15.06 2.90 9.85
N PRO A 76 14.01 2.40 9.16
CA PRO A 76 12.75 2.04 9.82
C PRO A 76 12.94 1.12 11.04
N VAL A 77 13.70 0.04 10.87
CA VAL A 77 13.92 -0.95 11.94
C VAL A 77 14.71 -0.36 13.10
N GLU A 78 15.68 0.53 12.82
CA GLU A 78 16.43 1.22 13.86
C GLU A 78 15.52 2.13 14.70
N TRP A 79 14.63 2.88 14.03
CA TRP A 79 13.63 3.71 14.70
C TRP A 79 12.70 2.86 15.58
N LEU A 80 12.20 1.72 15.05
CA LEU A 80 11.31 0.85 15.81
C LEU A 80 12.03 0.22 17.01
N ALA A 81 13.26 -0.27 16.82
CA ALA A 81 14.07 -0.82 17.90
C ALA A 81 14.27 0.21 19.02
N ARG A 82 14.63 1.45 18.68
CA ARG A 82 14.73 2.53 19.66
C ARG A 82 13.38 2.82 20.32
N LEU A 83 12.27 2.85 19.58
CA LEU A 83 10.95 3.15 20.15
C LEU A 83 10.50 2.12 21.20
N VAL A 84 10.75 0.83 20.94
CA VAL A 84 10.25 -0.27 21.79
C VAL A 84 11.25 -0.71 22.86
N LEU A 85 12.54 -0.40 22.70
CA LEU A 85 13.60 -0.78 23.64
C LEU A 85 14.11 0.41 24.46
N ASP A 86 14.15 1.61 23.89
CA ASP A 86 14.63 2.83 24.57
C ASP A 86 13.94 4.12 24.05
N PRO A 87 12.64 4.28 24.35
CA PRO A 87 11.82 5.35 23.77
C PRO A 87 12.32 6.77 24.11
N ALA A 88 13.08 6.94 25.19
CA ALA A 88 13.66 8.24 25.57
C ALA A 88 14.55 8.84 24.47
N THR A 89 15.14 7.98 23.62
CA THR A 89 15.96 8.39 22.46
C THR A 89 15.15 8.74 21.21
N VAL A 90 13.85 8.40 21.17
CA VAL A 90 12.96 8.61 20.00
C VAL A 90 11.92 9.69 20.25
N ASP A 91 11.42 9.83 21.48
CA ASP A 91 10.42 10.84 21.83
C ASP A 91 10.82 12.29 21.44
N PRO A 92 12.12 12.69 21.43
CA PRO A 92 12.57 13.99 20.92
C PRO A 92 12.60 14.11 19.39
N LEU A 93 12.56 13.00 18.65
CA LEU A 93 12.72 13.00 17.19
C LEU A 93 11.43 13.41 16.48
N LYS A 94 11.56 14.25 15.45
CA LYS A 94 10.44 14.84 14.70
C LYS A 94 9.77 13.81 13.77
N THR A 95 8.80 13.08 14.32
CA THR A 95 8.20 11.88 13.70
C THR A 95 6.75 12.07 13.24
N PHE A 96 6.08 13.16 13.62
CA PHE A 96 4.65 13.39 13.30
C PHE A 96 4.49 14.52 12.30
N GLU A 97 3.81 14.26 11.18
CA GLU A 97 3.46 15.31 10.21
C GLU A 97 2.18 16.06 10.63
N ILE A 98 2.30 17.39 10.77
CA ILE A 98 1.21 18.31 11.04
C ILE A 98 1.31 19.47 10.05
N THR A 99 0.29 19.62 9.20
CA THR A 99 0.25 20.69 8.19
C THR A 99 -0.94 21.63 8.35
N HIS A 100 -1.90 21.30 9.22
CA HIS A 100 -3.12 22.08 9.39
C HIS A 100 -2.88 23.25 10.36
N PRO A 101 -3.08 24.52 9.96
CA PRO A 101 -2.75 25.68 10.80
C PRO A 101 -3.46 25.70 12.16
N GLU A 102 -4.75 25.39 12.21
CA GLU A 102 -5.50 25.31 13.47
C GLU A 102 -4.99 24.20 14.40
N LEU A 103 -4.44 23.12 13.83
CA LEU A 103 -3.88 22.02 14.61
C LEU A 103 -2.50 22.40 15.18
N LEU A 104 -1.70 23.16 14.44
CA LEU A 104 -0.47 23.76 14.95
C LEU A 104 -0.77 24.68 16.15
N ALA A 105 -1.79 25.54 16.01
CA ALA A 105 -2.25 26.41 17.09
C ALA A 105 -2.73 25.60 18.32
N LEU A 106 -3.54 24.57 18.13
CA LEU A 106 -4.01 23.68 19.21
C LEU A 106 -2.84 23.00 19.94
N MET A 107 -1.83 22.55 19.19
CA MET A 107 -0.67 21.87 19.74
C MET A 107 0.40 22.83 20.28
N HIS A 108 0.19 24.14 20.21
CA HIS A 108 1.13 25.18 20.65
C HIS A 108 2.51 25.03 19.97
N VAL A 109 2.53 24.66 18.70
CA VAL A 109 3.75 24.57 17.87
C VAL A 109 3.61 25.45 16.65
N THR A 110 4.73 25.98 16.16
CA THR A 110 4.80 26.80 14.95
C THR A 110 5.52 26.05 13.83
N ALA A 111 5.40 26.54 12.59
CA ALA A 111 6.14 25.96 11.48
C ALA A 111 7.67 25.96 11.71
N GLU A 112 8.20 26.93 12.45
CA GLU A 112 9.64 27.03 12.73
C GLU A 112 10.13 25.93 13.67
N ASP A 113 9.26 25.43 14.55
CA ASP A 113 9.57 24.33 15.47
C ASP A 113 9.71 22.98 14.74
N GLY A 114 9.12 22.88 13.54
CA GLY A 114 9.02 21.64 12.76
C GLY A 114 10.15 21.42 11.76
N ASP A 115 10.60 20.17 11.60
CA ASP A 115 11.52 19.82 10.50
C ASP A 115 10.80 19.97 9.15
N GLY A 116 11.42 20.72 8.24
CA GLY A 116 10.84 21.15 6.98
C GLY A 116 9.49 21.87 7.12
N GLY A 117 9.22 22.50 8.27
CA GLY A 117 7.97 23.22 8.53
C GLY A 117 6.75 22.36 8.84
N LYS A 118 6.93 21.03 8.97
CA LYS A 118 5.79 20.09 8.98
C LYS A 118 5.92 18.94 9.97
N ARG A 119 7.12 18.63 10.49
CA ARG A 119 7.34 17.44 11.35
C ARG A 119 7.69 17.81 12.78
N TYR A 120 6.98 17.23 13.74
CA TYR A 120 7.08 17.53 15.16
C TYR A 120 7.35 16.26 15.97
N SER A 121 7.97 16.38 17.13
CA SER A 121 8.33 15.25 17.99
C SER A 121 7.22 14.89 18.97
N PHE A 122 7.23 13.65 19.48
CA PHE A 122 6.26 13.25 20.51
C PHE A 122 6.36 14.16 21.73
N ARG A 123 7.59 14.49 22.16
CA ARG A 123 7.85 15.37 23.31
C ARG A 123 7.26 16.78 23.15
N GLN A 124 7.23 17.32 21.93
CA GLN A 124 6.59 18.61 21.67
C GLN A 124 5.06 18.53 21.78
N LEU A 125 4.48 17.40 21.38
CA LEU A 125 3.03 17.21 21.27
C LEU A 125 2.40 16.70 22.57
N GLU A 126 3.13 15.92 23.36
CA GLU A 126 2.68 15.25 24.57
C GLU A 126 1.89 16.16 25.54
N PRO A 127 2.33 17.39 25.88
CA PRO A 127 1.61 18.26 26.81
C PRO A 127 0.21 18.65 26.34
N ARG A 128 -0.05 18.61 25.03
CA ARG A 128 -1.31 19.03 24.39
C ARG A 128 -2.16 17.85 23.90
N VAL A 129 -1.74 16.61 24.13
CA VAL A 129 -2.53 15.41 23.80
C VAL A 129 -3.91 15.43 24.46
N PRO A 130 -4.10 15.86 25.73
CA PRO A 130 -5.44 15.96 26.31
C PRO A 130 -6.35 16.97 25.59
N ASP A 131 -5.79 18.04 25.04
CA ASP A 131 -6.54 19.05 24.28
C ASP A 131 -6.97 18.48 22.92
N LEU A 132 -6.06 17.76 22.26
CA LEU A 132 -6.31 17.03 21.03
C LEU A 132 -7.37 15.93 21.22
N GLU A 133 -7.32 15.19 22.32
CA GLU A 133 -8.30 14.13 22.63
C GLU A 133 -9.71 14.71 22.76
N ARG A 134 -9.87 15.87 23.40
CA ARG A 134 -11.17 16.55 23.44
C ARG A 134 -11.70 16.86 22.05
N GLN A 135 -10.84 17.30 21.12
CA GLN A 135 -11.24 17.53 19.73
C GLN A 135 -11.57 16.24 18.99
N PHE A 136 -10.82 15.16 19.23
CA PHE A 136 -11.13 13.83 18.70
C PHE A 136 -12.51 13.36 19.15
N GLN A 137 -12.82 13.46 20.45
CA GLN A 137 -14.12 13.02 20.99
C GLN A 137 -15.29 13.82 20.40
N LEU A 138 -15.12 15.14 20.20
CA LEU A 138 -16.11 15.96 19.52
C LEU A 138 -16.31 15.54 18.06
N ALA A 139 -15.21 15.26 17.34
CA ALA A 139 -15.25 14.81 15.95
C ALA A 139 -15.78 13.38 15.79
N ALA A 140 -15.60 12.52 16.80
CA ALA A 140 -16.03 11.12 16.78
C ALA A 140 -17.56 11.00 16.68
N ASN A 141 -18.31 11.95 17.26
CA ASN A 141 -19.77 12.01 17.20
C ASN A 141 -20.31 12.56 15.88
N VAL A 142 -19.44 13.06 14.99
CA VAL A 142 -19.79 13.55 13.66
C VAL A 142 -19.49 12.46 12.63
N GLU A 143 -20.46 12.17 11.76
CA GLU A 143 -20.25 11.27 10.63
C GLU A 143 -19.04 11.71 9.81
N ALA A 144 -18.19 10.78 9.40
CA ALA A 144 -16.92 11.10 8.75
C ALA A 144 -17.08 12.06 7.56
N LYS A 145 -18.13 11.88 6.75
CA LYS A 145 -18.46 12.74 5.59
C LYS A 145 -18.86 14.17 5.94
N GLN A 146 -19.30 14.41 7.17
CA GLN A 146 -19.77 15.70 7.65
C GLN A 146 -18.69 16.42 8.48
N ARG A 147 -17.53 15.79 8.70
CA ARG A 147 -16.44 16.38 9.47
C ARG A 147 -15.80 17.55 8.72
N THR A 148 -15.43 18.58 9.46
CA THR A 148 -14.65 19.69 8.92
C THR A 148 -13.20 19.23 8.64
N PRO A 149 -12.44 19.96 7.79
CA PRO A 149 -11.02 19.66 7.56
C PRO A 149 -10.20 19.61 8.85
N PHE A 150 -10.48 20.50 9.81
CA PHE A 150 -9.87 20.48 11.13
C PHE A 150 -10.20 19.22 11.92
N GLN A 151 -11.47 18.80 11.95
CA GLN A 151 -11.89 17.58 12.63
C GLN A 151 -11.22 16.33 12.05
N HIS A 152 -11.09 16.25 10.73
CA HIS A 152 -10.31 15.17 10.09
C HIS A 152 -8.84 15.19 10.51
N ALA A 153 -8.22 16.38 10.54
CA ALA A 153 -6.83 16.54 10.95
C ALA A 153 -6.62 16.15 12.42
N ALA A 154 -7.52 16.55 13.32
CA ALA A 154 -7.50 16.18 14.74
C ALA A 154 -7.65 14.66 14.94
N VAL A 155 -8.61 14.03 14.26
CA VAL A 155 -8.81 12.58 14.31
C VAL A 155 -7.58 11.83 13.80
N GLN A 156 -6.99 12.29 12.69
CA GLN A 156 -5.80 11.67 12.12
C GLN A 156 -4.60 11.80 13.06
N LEU A 157 -4.34 12.98 13.63
CA LEU A 157 -3.21 13.19 14.54
C LEU A 157 -3.38 12.40 15.84
N TYR A 158 -4.58 12.39 16.42
CA TYR A 158 -4.84 11.62 17.64
C TYR A 158 -4.64 10.11 17.41
N GLY A 159 -5.16 9.59 16.29
CA GLY A 159 -4.94 8.20 15.89
C GLY A 159 -3.46 7.86 15.68
N ASN A 160 -2.68 8.78 15.10
CA ASN A 160 -1.24 8.62 14.91
C ASN A 160 -0.48 8.61 16.24
N ILE A 161 -0.82 9.51 17.18
CA ILE A 161 -0.23 9.55 18.52
C ILE A 161 -0.59 8.28 19.30
N THR A 162 -1.84 7.84 19.19
CA THR A 162 -2.30 6.59 19.82
C THR A 162 -1.51 5.41 19.28
N LEU A 163 -1.38 5.27 17.95
CA LEU A 163 -0.58 4.20 17.33
C LEU A 163 0.88 4.21 17.82
N TYR A 164 1.50 5.39 17.91
CA TYR A 164 2.87 5.53 18.41
C TYR A 164 2.99 4.99 19.84
N GLN A 165 2.07 5.37 20.73
CA GLN A 165 2.05 4.88 22.11
C GLN A 165 1.76 3.37 22.17
N GLN A 166 0.78 2.87 21.42
CA GLN A 166 0.46 1.45 21.38
C GLN A 166 1.68 0.60 20.97
N ILE A 167 2.48 1.06 20.01
CA ILE A 167 3.73 0.39 19.63
C ILE A 167 4.78 0.51 20.73
N LYS A 168 4.95 1.70 21.33
CA LYS A 168 5.88 1.97 22.45
C LYS A 168 5.68 1.00 23.62
N TYR A 169 4.43 0.69 23.98
CA TYR A 169 4.08 -0.22 25.09
C TYR A 169 4.00 -1.71 24.71
N SER A 170 4.35 -2.10 23.48
CA SER A 170 4.06 -3.45 22.99
C SER A 170 5.05 -4.54 23.43
N LEU A 171 6.35 -4.23 23.57
CA LEU A 171 7.40 -5.25 23.72
C LEU A 171 8.15 -5.21 25.05
N ALA A 172 8.38 -4.02 25.59
CA ALA A 172 8.99 -3.81 26.90
C ALA A 172 8.34 -2.61 27.58
N ASP A 173 8.44 -2.54 28.91
CA ASP A 173 7.97 -1.37 29.64
C ASP A 173 8.87 -0.15 29.29
N PRO A 174 8.29 0.92 28.72
CA PRO A 174 9.06 2.11 28.35
C PRO A 174 9.54 2.93 29.56
N GLU A 175 8.93 2.76 30.73
CA GLU A 175 9.22 3.55 31.94
C GLU A 175 10.14 2.82 32.93
N ALA A 176 10.26 1.50 32.83
CA ALA A 176 11.13 0.72 33.71
C ALA A 176 12.60 0.88 33.29
N ALA A 177 13.47 1.40 34.15
CA ALA A 177 14.91 1.52 33.87
C ALA A 177 15.56 0.14 33.65
N ASP A 178 15.34 -0.79 34.59
CA ASP A 178 15.80 -2.19 34.51
C ASP A 178 14.61 -3.15 34.45
N TRP A 179 14.07 -3.32 33.24
CA TRP A 179 12.91 -4.19 33.02
C TRP A 179 13.23 -5.67 33.20
N LEU A 180 14.41 -6.11 32.77
CA LEU A 180 14.84 -7.50 32.94
C LEU A 180 14.99 -7.85 34.42
N GLY A 181 15.66 -6.99 35.20
CA GLY A 181 15.81 -7.16 36.64
C GLY A 181 14.46 -7.27 37.34
N ALA A 182 13.50 -6.41 36.99
CA ALA A 182 12.14 -6.44 37.54
C ALA A 182 11.42 -7.77 37.28
N LEU A 183 11.50 -8.32 36.06
CA LEU A 183 10.91 -9.61 35.74
C LEU A 183 11.62 -10.78 36.42
N THR A 184 12.96 -10.79 36.45
CA THR A 184 13.70 -11.86 37.12
C THR A 184 13.49 -11.85 38.63
N GLY A 185 13.38 -10.66 39.24
CA GLY A 185 13.06 -10.50 40.65
C GLY A 185 11.66 -10.97 40.98
N LEU A 186 10.68 -10.72 40.10
CA LEU A 186 9.34 -11.28 40.22
C LEU A 186 9.37 -12.81 40.15
N GLN A 187 10.09 -13.40 39.19
CA GLN A 187 10.17 -14.86 39.05
C GLN A 187 10.78 -15.53 40.28
N GLN A 188 11.82 -14.93 40.87
CA GLN A 188 12.48 -15.45 42.07
C GLN A 188 11.58 -15.41 43.32
N ASN A 189 10.78 -14.34 43.45
CA ASN A 189 9.98 -14.08 44.64
C ASN A 189 8.46 -14.25 44.40
N LEU A 190 8.05 -14.91 43.30
CA LEU A 190 6.66 -14.90 42.86
C LEU A 190 5.70 -15.44 43.94
N HIS A 191 6.05 -16.59 44.53
CA HIS A 191 5.20 -17.22 45.54
C HIS A 191 5.10 -16.38 46.82
N THR A 192 6.21 -15.80 47.29
CA THR A 192 6.25 -14.97 48.50
C THR A 192 5.52 -13.66 48.28
N ASP A 193 5.74 -13.02 47.14
CA ASP A 193 5.19 -11.70 46.84
C ASP A 193 3.67 -11.78 46.58
N VAL A 194 3.19 -12.82 45.88
CA VAL A 194 1.75 -13.06 45.69
C VAL A 194 1.07 -13.42 47.02
N ALA A 195 1.73 -14.18 47.90
CA ALA A 195 1.20 -14.47 49.23
C ALA A 195 1.04 -13.20 50.08
N ALA A 196 1.98 -12.26 49.97
CA ALA A 196 1.90 -10.96 50.64
C ALA A 196 0.68 -10.14 50.19
N VAL A 197 0.37 -10.12 48.88
CA VAL A 197 -0.86 -9.48 48.35
C VAL A 197 -2.12 -10.16 48.89
N ARG A 198 -2.17 -11.49 48.91
CA ARG A 198 -3.32 -12.24 49.44
C ARG A 198 -3.53 -11.96 50.93
N ALA A 199 -2.46 -11.92 51.70
CA ALA A 199 -2.49 -11.57 53.12
C ALA A 199 -2.93 -10.12 53.34
N GLN A 200 -2.47 -9.17 52.51
CA GLN A 200 -2.95 -7.79 52.53
C GLN A 200 -4.46 -7.69 52.30
N VAL A 201 -5.00 -8.35 51.26
CA VAL A 201 -6.44 -8.36 50.95
C VAL A 201 -7.26 -8.95 52.11
N ASN A 202 -6.72 -9.93 52.82
CA ASN A 202 -7.36 -10.58 53.96
C ASN A 202 -7.12 -9.87 55.30
N ASN A 203 -6.53 -8.66 55.31
CA ASN A 203 -6.15 -7.92 56.52
C ASN A 203 -5.24 -8.70 57.49
N GLN A 204 -4.37 -9.56 56.95
CA GLN A 204 -3.38 -10.32 57.71
C GLN A 204 -2.01 -9.60 57.72
N PRO A 205 -1.15 -9.87 58.72
CA PRO A 205 0.24 -9.41 58.69
C PRO A 205 0.94 -9.88 57.42
N HIS A 206 1.58 -8.97 56.70
CA HIS A 206 2.21 -9.24 55.41
C HIS A 206 3.43 -8.35 55.20
N ASP A 207 4.29 -8.72 54.25
CA ASP A 207 5.36 -7.86 53.76
C ASP A 207 4.77 -6.81 52.81
N GLU A 208 4.68 -5.57 53.29
CA GLU A 208 4.13 -4.45 52.53
C GLU A 208 4.96 -4.12 51.29
N ALA A 209 6.28 -4.29 51.33
CA ALA A 209 7.15 -4.05 50.19
C ALA A 209 6.93 -5.11 49.11
N ALA A 210 6.77 -6.37 49.50
CA ALA A 210 6.45 -7.47 48.59
C ALA A 210 5.08 -7.29 47.91
N ALA A 211 4.06 -6.89 48.69
CA ALA A 211 2.74 -6.63 48.13
C ALA A 211 2.74 -5.44 47.16
N ARG A 212 3.43 -4.34 47.49
CA ARG A 212 3.58 -3.17 46.61
C ARG A 212 4.27 -3.52 45.29
N ARG A 213 5.35 -4.33 45.31
CA ARG A 213 6.04 -4.79 44.08
C ARG A 213 5.08 -5.46 43.10
N VAL A 214 4.25 -6.38 43.59
CA VAL A 214 3.29 -7.11 42.74
C VAL A 214 2.21 -6.19 42.21
N ILE A 215 1.68 -5.30 43.04
CA ILE A 215 0.67 -4.32 42.62
C ILE A 215 1.22 -3.42 41.50
N ASP A 216 2.43 -2.89 41.66
CA ASP A 216 3.06 -2.01 40.69
C ASP A 216 3.37 -2.73 39.36
N LEU A 217 3.91 -3.95 39.44
CA LEU A 217 4.16 -4.78 38.25
C LEU A 217 2.85 -5.18 37.56
N THR A 218 1.83 -5.53 38.32
CA THR A 218 0.50 -5.86 37.76
C THR A 218 -0.08 -4.68 37.01
N ARG A 219 0.02 -3.46 37.57
CA ARG A 219 -0.40 -2.23 36.87
C ARG A 219 0.37 -2.02 35.58
N ARG A 220 1.69 -2.18 35.59
CA ARG A 220 2.54 -2.08 34.38
C ARG A 220 2.15 -3.12 33.33
N PHE A 221 1.93 -4.37 33.73
CA PHE A 221 1.47 -5.43 32.82
C PHE A 221 0.10 -5.14 32.22
N GLN A 222 -0.84 -4.62 33.03
CA GLN A 222 -2.16 -4.17 32.55
C GLN A 222 -2.06 -3.02 31.55
N ILE A 223 -1.17 -2.03 31.78
CA ILE A 223 -0.92 -0.95 30.82
C ILE A 223 -0.39 -1.54 29.51
N MET A 224 0.61 -2.42 29.57
CA MET A 224 1.15 -3.07 28.37
C MET A 224 0.09 -3.92 27.64
N ASP A 225 -0.80 -4.59 28.36
CA ASP A 225 -1.85 -5.42 27.75
C ASP A 225 -2.97 -4.57 27.13
N ASN A 226 -3.43 -3.54 27.83
CA ASN A 226 -4.49 -2.66 27.37
C ASN A 226 -4.04 -1.79 26.20
N PHE A 227 -2.81 -1.24 26.24
CA PHE A 227 -2.30 -0.33 25.22
C PHE A 227 -1.49 -1.03 24.13
N GLY A 228 -0.74 -2.09 24.43
CA GLY A 228 0.08 -2.78 23.42
C GLY A 228 -0.75 -3.28 22.24
N ILE A 229 -0.23 -3.16 21.02
CA ILE A 229 -0.89 -3.62 19.79
C ILE A 229 -0.17 -4.77 19.09
N LEU A 230 1.11 -5.01 19.40
CA LEU A 230 1.84 -6.13 18.82
C LEU A 230 1.65 -7.38 19.67
N LEU A 231 1.22 -8.46 19.03
CA LEU A 231 1.13 -9.77 19.63
C LEU A 231 2.45 -10.49 19.27
N ALA A 232 3.37 -10.52 20.23
CA ALA A 232 4.77 -10.92 20.05
C ALA A 232 5.13 -12.20 20.82
N ILE A 233 4.19 -12.77 21.58
CA ILE A 233 4.39 -14.00 22.33
C ILE A 233 3.70 -15.14 21.59
N PRO A 234 4.45 -16.12 21.03
CA PRO A 234 3.83 -17.29 20.43
C PRO A 234 3.14 -18.15 21.50
N PRO A 235 2.07 -18.88 21.15
CA PRO A 235 1.43 -19.82 22.05
C PRO A 235 2.40 -20.94 22.50
N PRO A 236 2.21 -21.52 23.70
CA PRO A 236 3.01 -22.64 24.21
C PRO A 236 2.95 -23.87 23.29
N ASP A 237 3.91 -24.77 23.46
CA ASP A 237 3.97 -26.04 22.73
C ASP A 237 2.74 -26.92 23.02
N GLY A 238 2.20 -27.55 21.97
CA GLY A 238 0.99 -28.39 22.06
C GLY A 238 -0.34 -27.65 21.83
N ASP A 239 -0.34 -26.32 21.75
CA ASP A 239 -1.56 -25.55 21.43
C ASP A 239 -1.97 -25.73 19.95
N VAL A 240 -3.22 -26.13 19.73
CA VAL A 240 -3.84 -26.33 18.41
C VAL A 240 -4.02 -25.01 17.66
N ALA A 241 -4.11 -23.88 18.38
CA ALA A 241 -4.29 -22.56 17.80
C ALA A 241 -2.94 -21.87 17.50
N LYS A 242 -2.21 -22.40 16.51
CA LYS A 242 -0.87 -21.93 16.07
C LYS A 242 -0.74 -20.39 15.89
N PHE A 243 -1.85 -19.70 15.63
CA PHE A 243 -1.92 -18.26 15.34
C PHE A 243 -2.46 -17.40 16.51
N SER A 244 -2.74 -17.97 17.67
CA SER A 244 -3.19 -17.25 18.87
C SER A 244 -2.03 -16.64 19.65
N TRP A 245 -1.25 -15.80 18.97
CA TRP A 245 -0.16 -15.05 19.61
C TRP A 245 -0.75 -14.08 20.64
N LYS A 246 0.00 -13.81 21.71
CA LYS A 246 -0.43 -12.92 22.80
C LYS A 246 0.42 -11.66 22.83
N LYS A 247 -0.14 -10.60 23.43
CA LYS A 247 0.63 -9.41 23.82
C LYS A 247 1.59 -9.78 24.95
N VAL A 248 2.71 -9.05 25.05
CA VAL A 248 3.66 -9.26 26.14
C VAL A 248 3.00 -9.01 27.50
N GLY A 249 2.23 -7.92 27.63
CA GLY A 249 1.47 -7.60 28.86
C GLY A 249 0.53 -8.72 29.32
N GLY A 250 -0.32 -9.23 28.42
CA GLY A 250 -1.23 -10.34 28.73
C GLY A 250 -0.48 -11.62 29.12
N SER A 251 0.61 -11.96 28.44
CA SER A 251 1.45 -13.10 28.84
C SER A 251 2.13 -12.91 30.19
N LEU A 252 2.41 -11.66 30.60
CA LEU A 252 2.97 -11.36 31.92
C LEU A 252 1.91 -11.44 33.02
N LEU A 253 0.66 -11.04 32.74
CA LEU A 253 -0.46 -11.22 33.68
C LEU A 253 -0.73 -12.70 33.98
N GLU A 254 -0.60 -13.57 32.96
CA GLU A 254 -0.75 -15.03 33.12
C GLU A 254 0.30 -15.65 34.06
N THR A 255 1.40 -14.94 34.37
CA THR A 255 2.40 -15.38 35.35
C THR A 255 1.76 -15.64 36.72
N PHE A 256 0.78 -14.83 37.11
CA PHE A 256 0.15 -14.95 38.43
C PHE A 256 -0.73 -16.20 38.55
N ASP A 257 -1.23 -16.71 37.43
CA ASP A 257 -2.01 -17.94 37.38
C ASP A 257 -1.13 -19.18 37.15
N THR A 258 -0.14 -19.06 36.26
CA THR A 258 0.74 -20.16 35.84
C THR A 258 1.91 -20.42 36.78
N GLY A 259 2.28 -19.44 37.62
CA GLY A 259 3.43 -19.53 38.52
C GLY A 259 4.79 -19.36 37.83
N ALA A 260 4.84 -19.02 36.54
CA ALA A 260 6.09 -18.84 35.81
C ALA A 260 5.97 -17.78 34.72
N ILE A 261 7.04 -16.98 34.55
CA ILE A 261 7.10 -16.00 33.46
C ILE A 261 7.36 -16.71 32.14
N ASN A 262 6.64 -16.31 31.09
CA ASN A 262 6.86 -16.84 29.75
C ASN A 262 8.30 -16.52 29.25
N PRO A 263 9.08 -17.52 28.81
CA PRO A 263 10.44 -17.31 28.32
C PRO A 263 10.56 -16.30 27.15
N ALA A 264 9.54 -16.21 26.29
CA ALA A 264 9.51 -15.23 25.21
C ALA A 264 9.37 -13.79 25.75
N ALA A 265 8.65 -13.57 26.86
CA ALA A 265 8.57 -12.26 27.50
C ALA A 265 9.92 -11.85 28.11
N LEU A 266 10.64 -12.80 28.73
CA LEU A 266 12.00 -12.58 29.22
C LEU A 266 12.98 -12.27 28.08
N THR A 267 12.79 -12.89 26.90
CA THR A 267 13.60 -12.59 25.70
C THR A 267 13.48 -11.12 25.31
N TRP A 268 12.25 -10.58 25.25
CA TRP A 268 12.04 -9.17 24.92
C TRP A 268 12.65 -8.22 25.97
N ALA A 269 12.54 -8.57 27.26
CA ALA A 269 13.20 -7.83 28.33
C ALA A 269 14.73 -7.89 28.24
N GLY A 270 15.30 -9.04 27.87
CA GLY A 270 16.73 -9.22 27.63
C GLY A 270 17.25 -8.38 26.46
N LEU A 271 16.49 -8.31 25.36
CA LEU A 271 16.81 -7.43 24.23
C LEU A 271 16.80 -5.95 24.66
N ALA A 272 15.82 -5.53 25.46
CA ALA A 272 15.75 -4.15 25.97
C ALA A 272 16.93 -3.83 26.89
N HIS A 273 17.29 -4.76 27.79
CA HIS A 273 18.46 -4.62 28.67
C HIS A 273 19.76 -4.50 27.86
N ALA A 274 20.02 -5.44 26.95
CA ALA A 274 21.24 -5.44 26.12
C ALA A 274 21.35 -4.19 25.23
N TRP A 275 20.22 -3.69 24.72
CA TRP A 275 20.17 -2.43 23.97
C TRP A 275 20.59 -1.23 24.83
N ARG A 276 19.92 -1.05 25.98
CA ARG A 276 20.19 0.08 26.89
C ARG A 276 21.60 0.05 27.48
N ALA A 277 22.12 -1.15 27.75
CA ALA A 277 23.47 -1.37 28.25
C ALA A 277 24.56 -1.27 27.17
N GLN A 278 24.20 -1.01 25.90
CA GLN A 278 25.13 -0.94 24.76
C GLN A 278 25.95 -2.24 24.58
N GLN A 279 25.29 -3.40 24.68
CA GLN A 279 25.91 -4.74 24.57
C GLN A 279 25.47 -5.47 23.29
N PRO A 280 26.02 -5.10 22.10
CA PRO A 280 25.58 -5.65 20.83
C PRO A 280 25.81 -7.17 20.70
N ALA A 281 26.89 -7.70 21.28
CA ALA A 281 27.16 -9.15 21.24
C ALA A 281 26.05 -9.96 21.94
N GLN A 282 25.60 -9.50 23.10
CA GLN A 282 24.51 -10.17 23.84
C GLN A 282 23.18 -10.01 23.12
N PHE A 283 22.88 -8.81 22.62
CA PHE A 283 21.68 -8.56 21.83
C PHE A 283 21.59 -9.49 20.61
N ASN A 284 22.68 -9.61 19.85
CA ASN A 284 22.75 -10.45 18.66
C ASN A 284 22.59 -11.94 18.99
N GLU A 285 23.15 -12.39 20.12
CA GLU A 285 23.02 -13.77 20.57
C GLU A 285 21.59 -14.09 21.03
N ILE A 286 20.94 -13.19 21.77
CA ILE A 286 19.54 -13.34 22.18
C ILE A 286 18.63 -13.47 20.94
N LEU A 287 18.85 -12.64 19.92
CA LEU A 287 18.11 -12.73 18.66
C LEU A 287 18.29 -14.08 17.97
N ARG A 288 19.54 -14.55 17.89
CA ARG A 288 19.89 -15.83 17.26
C ARG A 288 19.18 -16.99 17.96
N LEU A 289 19.27 -17.03 19.30
CA LEU A 289 18.66 -18.07 20.12
C LEU A 289 17.13 -18.03 20.04
N TYR A 290 16.53 -16.84 20.12
CA TYR A 290 15.08 -16.70 20.04
C TYR A 290 14.55 -17.16 18.68
N ARG A 291 15.20 -16.77 17.59
CA ARG A 291 14.83 -17.21 16.25
C ARG A 291 14.98 -18.72 16.09
N GLN A 292 16.07 -19.29 16.61
CA GLN A 292 16.30 -20.74 16.61
C GLN A 292 15.20 -21.49 17.38
N ALA A 293 14.70 -20.93 18.48
CA ALA A 293 13.60 -21.50 19.25
C ALA A 293 12.26 -21.48 18.49
N LEU A 294 12.04 -20.49 17.61
CA LEU A 294 10.83 -20.41 16.79
C LEU A 294 10.85 -21.36 15.57
N GLU A 295 12.04 -21.70 15.05
CA GLU A 295 12.23 -22.46 13.82
C GLU A 295 11.39 -23.75 13.73
N PRO A 296 11.32 -24.63 14.76
CA PRO A 296 10.63 -25.91 14.65
C PRO A 296 9.13 -25.79 14.33
N ARG A 297 8.46 -24.74 14.84
CA ARG A 297 7.02 -24.53 14.67
C ARG A 297 6.68 -23.48 13.62
N TYR A 298 7.56 -22.50 13.42
CA TYR A 298 7.30 -21.31 12.61
C TYR A 298 8.25 -21.15 11.40
N ALA A 299 8.93 -22.21 10.94
CA ALA A 299 9.85 -22.15 9.79
C ALA A 299 9.24 -21.46 8.55
N THR A 300 7.99 -21.76 8.20
CA THR A 300 7.31 -21.15 7.04
C THR A 300 7.10 -19.65 7.25
N GLU A 301 6.68 -19.25 8.44
CA GLU A 301 6.39 -17.88 8.84
C GLU A 301 7.67 -17.03 8.98
N LEU A 302 8.77 -17.64 9.46
CA LEU A 302 10.10 -17.05 9.47
C LEU A 302 10.61 -16.83 8.04
N ARG A 303 10.44 -17.82 7.16
CA ARG A 303 10.79 -17.68 5.73
C ARG A 303 9.96 -16.58 5.05
N LYS A 304 8.66 -16.48 5.36
CA LYS A 304 7.79 -15.38 4.89
C LYS A 304 8.30 -14.03 5.38
N SER A 305 8.67 -13.93 6.66
CA SER A 305 9.20 -12.70 7.27
C SER A 305 10.51 -12.25 6.62
N ASP A 306 11.41 -13.19 6.31
CA ASP A 306 12.66 -12.89 5.60
C ASP A 306 12.41 -12.37 4.17
N ILE A 307 11.52 -13.03 3.44
CA ILE A 307 11.18 -12.67 2.07
C ILE A 307 10.47 -11.31 2.04
N GLU A 308 9.53 -11.06 2.96
CA GLU A 308 8.83 -9.78 3.07
C GLU A 308 9.79 -8.63 3.41
N THR A 309 10.75 -8.84 4.31
CA THR A 309 11.78 -7.84 4.63
C THR A 309 12.62 -7.50 3.40
N ARG A 310 13.03 -8.49 2.61
CA ARG A 310 13.78 -8.28 1.35
C ARG A 310 12.92 -7.60 0.28
N PHE A 311 11.65 -7.99 0.19
CA PHE A 311 10.67 -7.39 -0.72
C PHE A 311 10.47 -5.91 -0.42
N ASN A 312 10.32 -5.55 0.86
CA ASN A 312 10.18 -4.16 1.32
C ASN A 312 11.43 -3.33 0.98
N ALA A 313 12.63 -3.90 1.17
CA ALA A 313 13.88 -3.24 0.83
C ALA A 313 14.04 -3.02 -0.70
N ALA A 314 13.66 -4.02 -1.50
CA ALA A 314 13.78 -3.96 -2.96
C ALA A 314 12.75 -3.03 -3.63
N ALA A 315 11.61 -2.79 -2.98
CA ALA A 315 10.51 -1.94 -3.43
C ALA A 315 10.22 -2.13 -4.95
N PRO A 316 9.85 -3.35 -5.40
CA PRO A 316 9.83 -3.71 -6.82
C PRO A 316 8.93 -2.81 -7.66
N PHE A 317 7.79 -2.37 -7.13
CA PHE A 317 6.88 -1.46 -7.83
C PHE A 317 7.45 -0.06 -8.00
N TYR A 318 8.13 0.48 -6.99
CA TYR A 318 8.83 1.76 -7.10
C TYR A 318 9.94 1.66 -8.15
N SER A 319 10.76 0.60 -8.08
CA SER A 319 11.83 0.35 -9.05
C SER A 319 11.30 0.20 -10.48
N ALA A 320 10.20 -0.53 -10.67
CA ALA A 320 9.53 -0.66 -11.96
C ALA A 320 8.92 0.67 -12.45
N THR A 321 8.45 1.54 -11.55
CA THR A 321 7.94 2.89 -11.89
C THR A 321 9.01 3.72 -12.59
N VAL A 322 10.25 3.72 -12.07
CA VAL A 322 11.39 4.41 -12.70
C VAL A 322 11.65 3.88 -14.10
N LEU A 323 11.58 2.56 -14.28
CA LEU A 323 11.73 1.93 -15.60
C LEU A 323 10.58 2.30 -16.54
N TYR A 324 9.33 2.32 -16.08
CA TYR A 324 8.19 2.72 -16.92
C TYR A 324 8.27 4.17 -17.39
N VAL A 325 8.77 5.09 -16.56
CA VAL A 325 9.06 6.47 -16.98
C VAL A 325 10.13 6.48 -18.08
N ALA A 326 11.22 5.75 -17.90
CA ALA A 326 12.26 5.63 -18.93
C ALA A 326 11.73 5.04 -20.24
N VAL A 327 10.88 4.00 -20.16
CA VAL A 327 10.19 3.38 -21.30
C VAL A 327 9.35 4.40 -22.06
N PHE A 328 8.53 5.19 -21.35
CA PHE A 328 7.67 6.20 -21.95
C PHE A 328 8.49 7.26 -22.70
N LEU A 329 9.55 7.80 -22.06
CA LEU A 329 10.42 8.80 -22.66
C LEU A 329 11.15 8.25 -23.89
N LEU A 330 11.73 7.05 -23.80
CA LEU A 330 12.42 6.41 -24.92
C LEU A 330 11.48 6.11 -26.09
N ALA A 331 10.24 5.69 -25.81
CA ALA A 331 9.24 5.44 -26.83
C ALA A 331 8.85 6.73 -27.58
N ILE A 332 8.62 7.83 -26.86
CA ILE A 332 8.33 9.14 -27.49
C ILE A 332 9.52 9.61 -28.35
N VAL A 333 10.73 9.59 -27.80
CA VAL A 333 11.92 10.03 -28.53
C VAL A 333 12.17 9.15 -29.76
N SER A 334 11.81 7.86 -29.71
CA SER A 334 11.94 6.95 -30.86
C SER A 334 11.15 7.41 -32.08
N TRP A 335 10.01 8.08 -31.89
CA TRP A 335 9.22 8.62 -33.00
C TRP A 335 9.89 9.81 -33.69
N LEU A 336 10.76 10.53 -32.97
CA LEU A 336 11.49 11.68 -33.50
C LEU A 336 12.89 11.27 -34.03
N ARG A 337 13.60 10.39 -33.31
CA ARG A 337 15.00 10.07 -33.57
C ARG A 337 15.28 8.59 -33.33
N TRP A 338 16.02 7.96 -34.25
CA TRP A 338 16.46 6.55 -34.16
C TRP A 338 15.36 5.53 -33.83
N PRO A 339 14.28 5.45 -34.64
CA PRO A 339 13.08 4.66 -34.32
C PRO A 339 13.36 3.19 -34.03
N ARG A 340 14.28 2.56 -34.77
CA ARG A 340 14.63 1.15 -34.57
C ARG A 340 15.41 0.90 -33.28
N ALA A 341 16.34 1.80 -32.92
CA ALA A 341 17.21 1.60 -31.76
C ALA A 341 16.49 1.94 -30.47
N LEU A 342 15.88 3.14 -30.39
CA LEU A 342 15.16 3.58 -29.19
C LEU A 342 13.86 2.80 -28.98
N GLY A 343 13.12 2.45 -30.04
CA GLY A 343 11.92 1.62 -29.93
C GLY A 343 12.22 0.23 -29.36
N ARG A 344 13.30 -0.44 -29.82
CA ARG A 344 13.75 -1.72 -29.25
C ARG A 344 14.23 -1.58 -27.80
N SER A 345 14.92 -0.48 -27.49
CA SER A 345 15.40 -0.22 -26.12
C SER A 345 14.23 -0.03 -25.16
N ALA A 346 13.23 0.76 -25.56
CA ALA A 346 12.01 0.97 -24.79
C ALA A 346 11.25 -0.35 -24.59
N PHE A 347 11.15 -1.19 -25.64
CA PHE A 347 10.49 -2.49 -25.54
C PHE A 347 11.20 -3.44 -24.56
N TYR A 348 12.53 -3.55 -24.61
CA TYR A 348 13.29 -4.41 -23.67
C TYR A 348 13.20 -3.92 -22.23
N LEU A 349 13.26 -2.61 -22.00
CA LEU A 349 13.07 -2.03 -20.67
C LEU A 349 11.63 -2.22 -20.17
N MET A 350 10.64 -2.17 -21.06
CA MET A 350 9.24 -2.46 -20.72
C MET A 350 9.08 -3.92 -20.27
N LEU A 351 9.69 -4.88 -20.98
CA LEU A 351 9.68 -6.29 -20.55
C LEU A 351 10.35 -6.46 -19.17
N LEU A 352 11.48 -5.78 -18.94
CA LEU A 352 12.16 -5.83 -17.66
C LEU A 352 11.29 -5.24 -16.52
N ALA A 353 10.65 -4.08 -16.76
CA ALA A 353 9.74 -3.47 -15.81
C ALA A 353 8.51 -4.36 -15.53
N PHE A 354 7.96 -4.99 -16.56
CA PHE A 354 6.85 -5.93 -16.45
C PHE A 354 7.25 -7.19 -15.65
N LEU A 355 8.44 -7.73 -15.86
CA LEU A 355 8.96 -8.85 -15.07
C LEU A 355 9.16 -8.48 -13.60
N ALA A 356 9.66 -7.28 -13.32
CA ALA A 356 9.79 -6.77 -11.95
C ALA A 356 8.43 -6.61 -11.26
N SER A 357 7.43 -6.02 -11.96
CA SER A 357 6.05 -5.95 -11.45
C SER A 357 5.44 -7.35 -11.25
N THR A 358 5.69 -8.28 -12.16
CA THR A 358 5.18 -9.66 -12.07
C THR A 358 5.78 -10.39 -10.86
N ALA A 359 7.09 -10.30 -10.65
CA ALA A 359 7.75 -10.84 -9.47
C ALA A 359 7.19 -10.20 -8.19
N GLY A 360 6.95 -8.88 -8.22
CA GLY A 360 6.36 -8.17 -7.09
C GLY A 360 4.96 -8.67 -6.74
N ILE A 361 4.10 -8.86 -7.74
CA ILE A 361 2.75 -9.42 -7.58
C ILE A 361 2.82 -10.86 -7.07
N ALA A 362 3.66 -11.71 -7.67
CA ALA A 362 3.77 -13.12 -7.30
C ALA A 362 4.27 -13.32 -5.86
N ILE A 363 5.25 -12.54 -5.42
CA ILE A 363 5.73 -12.58 -4.02
C ILE A 363 4.60 -12.18 -3.07
N ARG A 364 3.82 -11.13 -3.40
CA ARG A 364 2.67 -10.73 -2.58
C ARG A 364 1.60 -11.81 -2.50
N MET A 365 1.28 -12.45 -3.62
CA MET A 365 0.34 -13.57 -3.65
C MET A 365 0.80 -14.72 -2.74
N TRP A 366 2.10 -15.02 -2.73
CA TRP A 366 2.65 -16.05 -1.85
C TRP A 366 2.67 -15.65 -0.37
N LEU A 367 2.95 -14.38 -0.06
CA LEU A 367 2.90 -13.84 1.30
C LEU A 367 1.47 -13.89 1.86
N GLU A 368 0.51 -13.35 1.11
CA GLU A 368 -0.92 -13.28 1.47
C GLU A 368 -1.63 -14.65 1.38
N GLY A 369 -1.14 -15.56 0.53
CA GLY A 369 -1.83 -16.81 0.20
C GLY A 369 -3.08 -16.61 -0.67
N ARG A 370 -3.16 -15.48 -1.39
CA ARG A 370 -4.36 -15.02 -2.11
C ARG A 370 -4.01 -14.39 -3.47
N PRO A 371 -4.98 -14.32 -4.40
CA PRO A 371 -4.86 -13.56 -5.65
C PRO A 371 -4.60 -12.05 -5.45
N PRO A 372 -4.06 -11.33 -6.44
CA PRO A 372 -3.49 -9.98 -6.27
C PRO A 372 -4.52 -8.84 -6.32
N VAL A 373 -5.75 -9.09 -5.87
CA VAL A 373 -6.90 -8.16 -5.96
C VAL A 373 -7.66 -8.10 -4.64
N THR A 374 -6.92 -8.16 -3.52
CA THR A 374 -7.45 -8.19 -2.15
C THR A 374 -7.94 -6.85 -1.62
N ASN A 375 -7.38 -5.74 -2.10
CA ASN A 375 -7.74 -4.36 -1.73
C ASN A 375 -7.52 -3.37 -2.89
N LEU A 376 -7.83 -2.09 -2.68
CA LEU A 376 -7.67 -1.05 -3.72
C LEU A 376 -6.22 -0.91 -4.21
N TYR A 377 -5.25 -1.05 -3.30
CA TYR A 377 -3.82 -0.99 -3.65
C TYR A 377 -3.44 -2.12 -4.60
N SER A 378 -3.76 -3.36 -4.23
CA SER A 378 -3.42 -4.54 -5.03
C SER A 378 -4.13 -4.52 -6.38
N SER A 379 -5.40 -4.08 -6.41
CA SER A 379 -6.16 -3.91 -7.64
C SER A 379 -5.57 -2.82 -8.56
N ALA A 380 -5.07 -1.71 -8.02
CA ALA A 380 -4.39 -0.68 -8.83
C ALA A 380 -3.13 -1.23 -9.51
N VAL A 381 -2.32 -1.98 -8.76
CA VAL A 381 -1.13 -2.65 -9.29
C VAL A 381 -1.52 -3.70 -10.35
N PHE A 382 -2.56 -4.48 -10.10
CA PHE A 382 -3.03 -5.51 -11.03
C PHE A 382 -3.62 -4.93 -12.33
N ILE A 383 -4.41 -3.84 -12.25
CA ILE A 383 -4.90 -3.13 -13.44
C ILE A 383 -3.73 -2.64 -14.29
N GLY A 384 -2.73 -2.00 -13.65
CA GLY A 384 -1.52 -1.57 -14.34
C GLY A 384 -0.79 -2.71 -15.04
N TRP A 385 -0.59 -3.82 -14.34
CA TRP A 385 0.03 -5.03 -14.88
C TRP A 385 -0.75 -5.61 -16.06
N ALA A 386 -2.06 -5.77 -15.94
CA ALA A 386 -2.91 -6.29 -17.01
C ALA A 386 -2.94 -5.35 -18.23
N SER A 387 -2.98 -4.03 -18.01
CA SER A 387 -2.89 -3.04 -19.08
C SER A 387 -1.55 -3.10 -19.82
N VAL A 388 -0.44 -3.22 -19.09
CA VAL A 388 0.90 -3.38 -19.70
C VAL A 388 0.98 -4.68 -20.49
N LEU A 389 0.40 -5.79 -19.98
CA LEU A 389 0.35 -7.05 -20.72
C LEU A 389 -0.43 -6.93 -22.04
N LEU A 390 -1.58 -6.23 -22.04
CA LEU A 390 -2.32 -5.93 -23.26
C LEU A 390 -1.48 -5.07 -24.21
N CYS A 391 -0.78 -4.05 -23.71
CA CYS A 391 0.11 -3.22 -24.50
C CYS A 391 1.31 -4.00 -25.09
N ILE A 392 1.87 -4.97 -24.37
CA ILE A 392 2.90 -5.89 -24.89
C ILE A 392 2.33 -6.70 -26.07
N ALA A 393 1.11 -7.24 -25.93
CA ALA A 393 0.44 -7.96 -27.01
C ALA A 393 0.22 -7.07 -28.24
N LEU A 394 -0.26 -5.84 -28.05
CA LEU A 394 -0.41 -4.88 -29.15
C LEU A 394 0.93 -4.56 -29.83
N GLU A 395 1.98 -4.33 -29.05
CA GLU A 395 3.31 -4.06 -29.61
C GLU A 395 3.83 -5.25 -30.41
N TRP A 396 3.58 -6.48 -29.96
CA TRP A 396 3.98 -7.69 -30.67
C TRP A 396 3.38 -7.75 -32.09
N PHE A 397 2.09 -7.42 -32.22
CA PHE A 397 1.37 -7.47 -33.50
C PHE A 397 1.65 -6.27 -34.41
N TYR A 398 1.70 -5.06 -33.86
CA TYR A 398 1.76 -3.83 -34.65
C TYR A 398 3.16 -3.21 -34.78
N ARG A 399 4.07 -3.45 -33.82
CA ARG A 399 5.50 -3.05 -33.86
C ARG A 399 5.77 -1.56 -34.16
N THR A 400 4.94 -0.66 -33.62
CA THR A 400 4.99 0.79 -33.87
C THR A 400 5.52 1.61 -32.68
N ALA A 401 5.97 0.99 -31.60
CA ALA A 401 6.29 1.60 -30.30
C ALA A 401 5.09 2.28 -29.58
N ILE A 402 3.89 2.21 -30.15
CA ILE A 402 2.66 2.75 -29.54
C ILE A 402 2.26 1.97 -28.31
N GLY A 403 2.28 0.63 -28.40
CA GLY A 403 2.00 -0.24 -27.26
C GLY A 403 3.01 0.01 -26.16
N THR A 404 4.28 0.17 -26.53
CA THR A 404 5.36 0.50 -25.59
C THR A 404 5.17 1.86 -24.90
N ALA A 405 4.81 2.91 -25.64
CA ALA A 405 4.52 4.22 -25.06
C ALA A 405 3.30 4.17 -24.11
N ALA A 406 2.22 3.51 -24.53
CA ALA A 406 1.02 3.33 -23.71
C ALA A 406 1.33 2.54 -22.43
N ALA A 407 2.12 1.46 -22.52
CA ALA A 407 2.56 0.68 -21.37
C ALA A 407 3.37 1.50 -20.37
N GLY A 408 4.33 2.30 -20.86
CA GLY A 408 5.13 3.19 -20.01
C GLY A 408 4.26 4.19 -19.25
N LEU A 409 3.30 4.82 -19.92
CA LEU A 409 2.40 5.80 -19.31
C LEU A 409 1.43 5.15 -18.30
N ILE A 410 0.77 4.05 -18.69
CA ILE A 410 -0.24 3.38 -17.85
C ILE A 410 0.43 2.70 -16.65
N GLY A 411 1.56 2.01 -16.87
CA GLY A 411 2.33 1.37 -15.80
C GLY A 411 2.84 2.38 -14.78
N PHE A 412 3.33 3.54 -15.24
CA PHE A 412 3.68 4.66 -14.37
C PHE A 412 2.46 5.19 -13.59
N ALA A 413 1.38 5.55 -14.29
CA ALA A 413 0.21 6.18 -13.68
C ALA A 413 -0.45 5.29 -12.61
N THR A 414 -0.60 3.99 -12.88
CA THR A 414 -1.19 3.02 -11.94
C THR A 414 -0.30 2.77 -10.73
N HIS A 415 1.02 2.73 -10.88
CA HIS A 415 1.93 2.65 -9.75
C HIS A 415 1.92 3.92 -8.88
N ILE A 416 1.76 5.10 -9.47
CA ILE A 416 1.58 6.35 -8.70
C ILE A 416 0.29 6.30 -7.88
N ILE A 417 -0.81 5.82 -8.48
CA ILE A 417 -2.07 5.60 -7.75
C ILE A 417 -1.84 4.61 -6.59
N ALA A 418 -1.17 3.49 -6.84
CA ALA A 418 -0.83 2.51 -5.81
C ALA A 418 0.04 3.13 -4.70
N HIS A 419 1.02 3.98 -5.05
CA HIS A 419 1.83 4.68 -4.05
C HIS A 419 0.97 5.55 -3.13
N TYR A 420 0.05 6.35 -3.67
CA TYR A 420 -0.86 7.16 -2.85
C TYR A 420 -1.75 6.30 -1.95
N LEU A 421 -2.23 5.15 -2.44
CA LEU A 421 -3.00 4.21 -1.63
C LEU A 421 -2.16 3.56 -0.51
N SER A 422 -0.86 3.38 -0.72
CA SER A 422 0.06 2.81 0.30
C SER A 422 0.37 3.75 1.46
N LEU A 423 0.10 5.06 1.32
CA LEU A 423 0.32 6.03 2.40
C LEU A 423 -0.61 5.80 3.60
N GLY A 424 -1.67 5.00 3.44
CA GLY A 424 -2.60 4.62 4.51
C GLY A 424 -2.05 3.59 5.50
N GLY A 425 -0.90 2.96 5.24
CA GLY A 425 -0.29 1.99 6.15
C GLY A 425 0.08 0.67 5.48
N ASP A 426 -0.34 -0.45 6.08
CA ASP A 426 -0.05 -1.78 5.54
C ASP A 426 -0.86 -2.03 4.27
N THR A 427 -0.22 -2.60 3.26
CA THR A 427 -0.88 -2.93 1.98
C THR A 427 -1.20 -4.43 1.86
N LEU A 428 -0.70 -5.25 2.78
CA LEU A 428 -0.93 -6.70 2.90
C LEU A 428 -1.96 -6.96 4.03
N GLU A 429 -3.05 -6.19 4.03
CA GLU A 429 -4.08 -6.25 5.06
C GLU A 429 -4.90 -7.55 5.01
N MET A 430 -5.44 -7.96 6.15
CA MET A 430 -6.43 -9.03 6.18
C MET A 430 -7.72 -8.54 5.53
N MET A 431 -8.23 -9.35 4.60
CA MET A 431 -9.46 -9.03 3.87
C MET A 431 -10.69 -9.10 4.78
N ARG A 432 -11.77 -8.41 4.39
CA ARG A 432 -13.06 -8.58 5.07
C ARG A 432 -13.53 -10.04 4.90
N ALA A 433 -14.14 -10.59 5.95
CA ALA A 433 -14.56 -12.00 5.98
C ALA A 433 -15.43 -12.43 4.78
N VAL A 434 -16.27 -11.55 4.25
CA VAL A 434 -17.11 -11.83 3.07
C VAL A 434 -16.29 -12.03 1.78
N LEU A 435 -15.09 -11.46 1.72
CA LEU A 435 -14.15 -11.65 0.61
C LEU A 435 -13.23 -12.86 0.82
N ASP A 436 -13.42 -13.66 1.87
CA ASP A 436 -12.58 -14.79 2.23
C ASP A 436 -12.87 -16.06 1.39
N SER A 437 -13.13 -15.89 0.09
CA SER A 437 -13.24 -16.99 -0.87
C SER A 437 -12.20 -16.82 -1.97
N ASN A 438 -11.16 -17.67 -1.92
CA ASN A 438 -10.12 -17.70 -2.95
C ASN A 438 -10.69 -18.00 -4.34
N PHE A 439 -11.77 -18.78 -4.43
CA PHE A 439 -12.40 -19.12 -5.70
C PHE A 439 -12.96 -17.88 -6.40
N TRP A 440 -13.78 -17.09 -5.72
CA TRP A 440 -14.42 -15.92 -6.31
C TRP A 440 -13.46 -14.76 -6.51
N LEU A 441 -12.50 -14.61 -5.59
CA LEU A 441 -11.42 -13.64 -5.73
C LEU A 441 -10.54 -13.95 -6.96
N ALA A 442 -10.25 -15.22 -7.24
CA ALA A 442 -9.44 -15.64 -8.38
C ALA A 442 -10.20 -15.65 -9.72
N THR A 443 -11.53 -15.73 -9.68
CA THR A 443 -12.36 -15.82 -10.90
C THR A 443 -13.04 -14.49 -11.19
N HIS A 444 -14.13 -14.17 -10.48
CA HIS A 444 -14.92 -12.97 -10.69
C HIS A 444 -14.07 -11.69 -10.68
N VAL A 445 -13.32 -11.46 -9.59
CA VAL A 445 -12.62 -10.18 -9.38
C VAL A 445 -11.48 -10.01 -10.39
N ILE A 446 -10.76 -11.09 -10.74
CA ILE A 446 -9.74 -11.04 -11.78
C ILE A 446 -10.36 -10.74 -13.15
N VAL A 447 -11.42 -11.46 -13.54
CA VAL A 447 -12.06 -11.31 -14.85
C VAL A 447 -12.62 -9.91 -15.05
N ILE A 448 -13.35 -9.36 -14.05
CA ILE A 448 -13.89 -8.00 -14.14
C ILE A 448 -12.76 -6.95 -14.21
N THR A 449 -11.68 -7.14 -13.43
CA THR A 449 -10.56 -6.20 -13.39
C THR A 449 -9.75 -6.21 -14.69
N VAL A 450 -9.65 -7.35 -15.38
CA VAL A 450 -9.10 -7.42 -16.74
C VAL A 450 -9.97 -6.61 -17.72
N GLY A 451 -11.30 -6.64 -17.57
CA GLY A 451 -12.21 -5.78 -18.33
C GLY A 451 -11.98 -4.28 -18.07
N TYR A 452 -11.70 -3.91 -16.82
CA TYR A 452 -11.35 -2.52 -16.45
C TYR A 452 -10.05 -2.09 -17.10
N ALA A 453 -9.01 -2.92 -16.99
CA ALA A 453 -7.70 -2.69 -17.60
C ALA A 453 -7.80 -2.52 -19.12
N ALA A 454 -8.62 -3.34 -19.79
CA ALA A 454 -8.87 -3.23 -21.22
C ALA A 454 -9.57 -1.92 -21.60
N THR A 455 -10.60 -1.52 -20.86
CA THR A 455 -11.31 -0.24 -21.10
C THR A 455 -10.35 0.95 -20.94
N PHE A 456 -9.51 0.93 -19.90
CA PHE A 456 -8.49 1.96 -19.70
C PHE A 456 -7.44 2.02 -20.83
N VAL A 457 -7.00 0.87 -21.35
CA VAL A 457 -6.06 0.82 -22.48
C VAL A 457 -6.73 1.38 -23.74
N ALA A 458 -7.98 1.02 -24.02
CA ALA A 458 -8.72 1.57 -25.17
C ALA A 458 -8.82 3.10 -25.10
N GLY A 459 -9.19 3.64 -23.93
CA GLY A 459 -9.23 5.09 -23.74
C GLY A 459 -7.85 5.74 -23.82
N ALA A 460 -6.79 5.14 -23.26
CA ALA A 460 -5.43 5.68 -23.36
C ALA A 460 -4.92 5.76 -24.81
N LEU A 461 -5.18 4.74 -25.63
CA LEU A 461 -4.85 4.76 -27.06
C LEU A 461 -5.67 5.81 -27.82
N ALA A 462 -6.93 6.01 -27.42
CA ALA A 462 -7.78 7.05 -27.98
C ALA A 462 -7.33 8.47 -27.57
N VAL A 463 -6.87 8.66 -26.34
CA VAL A 463 -6.21 9.91 -25.91
C VAL A 463 -4.98 10.17 -26.76
N LEU A 464 -4.13 9.15 -26.98
CA LEU A 464 -2.96 9.28 -27.84
C LEU A 464 -3.35 9.67 -29.28
N TYR A 465 -4.41 9.08 -29.84
CA TYR A 465 -4.95 9.47 -31.13
C TYR A 465 -5.31 10.96 -31.19
N VAL A 466 -6.05 11.46 -30.20
CA VAL A 466 -6.49 12.88 -30.15
C VAL A 466 -5.29 13.81 -29.97
N VAL A 467 -4.38 13.50 -29.04
CA VAL A 467 -3.19 14.32 -28.78
C VAL A 467 -2.27 14.40 -29.99
N LEU A 468 -1.97 13.25 -30.62
CA LEU A 468 -1.15 13.23 -31.83
C LEU A 468 -1.83 13.96 -32.99
N GLY A 469 -3.16 13.83 -33.12
CA GLY A 469 -3.92 14.47 -34.20
C GLY A 469 -4.04 15.99 -34.08
N PHE A 470 -4.30 16.47 -32.85
CA PHE A 470 -4.56 17.89 -32.60
C PHE A 470 -3.25 18.69 -32.48
N PHE A 471 -2.27 18.20 -31.70
CA PHE A 471 -1.07 18.97 -31.36
C PHE A 471 0.12 18.74 -32.31
N THR A 472 0.13 17.64 -33.05
CA THR A 472 1.30 17.22 -33.85
C THR A 472 0.95 16.89 -35.30
N ARG A 473 1.98 16.68 -36.13
CA ARG A 473 1.83 16.16 -37.51
C ARG A 473 2.07 14.64 -37.60
N LEU A 474 2.21 13.97 -36.46
CA LEU A 474 2.63 12.55 -36.40
C LEU A 474 1.49 11.58 -36.70
N LEU A 475 0.22 12.00 -36.56
CA LEU A 475 -0.93 11.15 -36.88
C LEU A 475 -1.11 11.03 -38.40
N THR A 476 -0.57 9.96 -39.00
CA THR A 476 -0.78 9.62 -40.41
C THR A 476 -2.08 8.82 -40.61
N PRO A 477 -2.65 8.75 -41.83
CA PRO A 477 -3.84 7.93 -42.10
C PRO A 477 -3.66 6.46 -41.74
N GLN A 478 -2.46 5.90 -41.97
CA GLN A 478 -2.15 4.53 -41.59
C GLN A 478 -2.11 4.36 -40.06
N LEU A 479 -1.50 5.31 -39.35
CA LEU A 479 -1.45 5.30 -37.89
C LEU A 479 -2.86 5.41 -37.27
N ALA A 480 -3.69 6.31 -37.82
CA ALA A 480 -5.08 6.48 -37.44
C ALA A 480 -5.90 5.19 -37.63
N LYS A 481 -5.71 4.51 -38.78
CA LYS A 481 -6.36 3.22 -39.06
C LYS A 481 -5.90 2.13 -38.08
N ASN A 482 -4.60 2.05 -37.79
CA ASN A 482 -4.05 1.09 -36.84
C ASN A 482 -4.59 1.32 -35.43
N LEU A 483 -4.55 2.57 -34.92
CA LEU A 483 -5.12 2.92 -33.62
C LEU A 483 -6.62 2.61 -33.54
N THR A 484 -7.37 2.90 -34.61
CA THR A 484 -8.80 2.56 -34.69
C THR A 484 -9.02 1.04 -34.55
N GLY A 485 -8.24 0.23 -35.27
CA GLY A 485 -8.32 -1.23 -35.18
C GLY A 485 -7.97 -1.76 -33.79
N MET A 486 -6.90 -1.22 -33.17
CA MET A 486 -6.50 -1.56 -31.80
C MET A 486 -7.60 -1.22 -30.80
N VAL A 487 -8.11 0.02 -30.81
CA VAL A 487 -9.16 0.47 -29.88
C VAL A 487 -10.41 -0.37 -30.05
N TYR A 488 -10.86 -0.62 -31.28
CA TYR A 488 -12.02 -1.46 -31.54
C TYR A 488 -11.84 -2.88 -30.99
N GLY A 489 -10.71 -3.53 -31.28
CA GLY A 489 -10.43 -4.88 -30.79
C GLY A 489 -10.35 -4.96 -29.26
N ILE A 490 -9.74 -3.97 -28.61
CA ILE A 490 -9.66 -3.90 -27.15
C ILE A 490 -11.03 -3.63 -26.54
N VAL A 491 -11.87 -2.81 -27.16
CA VAL A 491 -13.25 -2.61 -26.67
C VAL A 491 -14.04 -3.92 -26.76
N CYS A 492 -13.91 -4.71 -27.83
CA CYS A 492 -14.54 -6.05 -27.89
C CYS A 492 -14.08 -6.94 -26.73
N PHE A 493 -12.77 -6.96 -26.46
CA PHE A 493 -12.20 -7.70 -25.34
C PHE A 493 -12.72 -7.16 -23.99
N ALA A 494 -12.78 -5.84 -23.81
CA ALA A 494 -13.30 -5.19 -22.62
C ALA A 494 -14.78 -5.53 -22.39
N THR A 495 -15.62 -5.51 -23.43
CA THR A 495 -17.03 -5.91 -23.36
C THR A 495 -17.16 -7.35 -22.87
N LEU A 496 -16.41 -8.30 -23.44
CA LEU A 496 -16.47 -9.70 -23.04
C LEU A 496 -16.11 -9.90 -21.56
N PHE A 497 -14.94 -9.40 -21.14
CA PHE A 497 -14.45 -9.60 -19.77
C PHE A 497 -15.27 -8.82 -18.74
N SER A 498 -15.74 -7.60 -19.08
CA SER A 498 -16.63 -6.86 -18.18
C SER A 498 -18.00 -7.54 -18.04
N MET A 499 -18.57 -8.08 -19.13
CA MET A 499 -19.86 -8.79 -19.09
C MET A 499 -19.77 -10.08 -18.29
N VAL A 500 -18.80 -10.95 -18.61
CA VAL A 500 -18.59 -12.21 -17.90
C VAL A 500 -18.25 -11.93 -16.43
N GLY A 501 -17.40 -10.94 -16.16
CA GLY A 501 -17.09 -10.49 -14.82
C GLY A 501 -18.34 -10.08 -14.04
N THR A 502 -19.21 -9.24 -14.61
CA THR A 502 -20.44 -8.78 -13.94
C THR A 502 -21.39 -9.94 -13.64
N ILE A 503 -21.56 -10.90 -14.57
CA ILE A 503 -22.39 -12.10 -14.36
C ILE A 503 -21.83 -12.96 -13.22
N LEU A 504 -20.52 -13.24 -13.24
CA LEU A 504 -19.86 -13.99 -12.15
C LEU A 504 -20.01 -13.28 -10.79
N GLY A 505 -20.03 -11.94 -10.79
CA GLY A 505 -20.26 -11.15 -9.59
C GLY A 505 -21.65 -11.33 -9.02
N GLY A 506 -22.67 -11.40 -9.89
CA GLY A 506 -24.03 -11.71 -9.46
C GLY A 506 -24.17 -13.11 -8.87
N ILE A 507 -23.48 -14.11 -9.43
CA ILE A 507 -23.48 -15.48 -8.86
C ILE A 507 -22.83 -15.48 -7.46
N TRP A 508 -21.71 -14.76 -7.30
CA TRP A 508 -21.07 -14.61 -5.99
C TRP A 508 -21.97 -13.88 -4.98
N ALA A 509 -22.66 -12.83 -5.40
CA ALA A 509 -23.60 -12.08 -4.55
C ALA A 509 -24.77 -12.98 -4.10
N ASP A 510 -25.27 -13.84 -4.99
CA ASP A 510 -26.31 -14.80 -4.66
C ASP A 510 -25.85 -15.80 -3.58
N GLN A 511 -24.64 -16.33 -3.73
CA GLN A 511 -24.06 -17.25 -2.75
C GLN A 511 -23.75 -16.57 -1.40
N SER A 512 -23.36 -15.30 -1.42
CA SER A 512 -22.89 -14.58 -0.22
C SER A 512 -24.04 -13.93 0.56
N TRP A 513 -25.05 -13.43 -0.15
CA TRP A 513 -26.13 -12.60 0.41
C TRP A 513 -27.55 -13.08 0.06
N GLY A 514 -27.69 -14.18 -0.69
CA GLY A 514 -28.98 -14.74 -1.07
C GLY A 514 -29.70 -13.96 -2.18
N ARG A 515 -28.99 -13.09 -2.92
CA ARG A 515 -29.55 -12.39 -4.10
C ARG A 515 -28.53 -12.18 -5.21
N PHE A 516 -28.93 -12.45 -6.44
CA PHE A 516 -28.09 -12.22 -7.63
C PHE A 516 -27.80 -10.74 -7.92
N TRP A 517 -28.73 -9.83 -7.62
CA TRP A 517 -28.59 -8.40 -7.92
C TRP A 517 -29.41 -7.56 -6.93
N GLY A 518 -28.99 -6.34 -6.64
CA GLY A 518 -29.65 -5.45 -5.69
C GLY A 518 -29.32 -3.98 -5.87
N TRP A 519 -28.86 -3.57 -7.07
CA TRP A 519 -28.70 -2.17 -7.47
C TRP A 519 -27.76 -1.36 -6.57
N ASP A 520 -26.80 -2.03 -5.95
CA ASP A 520 -25.82 -1.33 -5.14
C ASP A 520 -24.83 -0.55 -6.03
N PRO A 521 -24.10 0.46 -5.50
CA PRO A 521 -23.25 1.30 -6.34
C PRO A 521 -22.19 0.53 -7.15
N LYS A 522 -21.65 -0.58 -6.63
CA LYS A 522 -20.62 -1.36 -7.33
C LYS A 522 -21.22 -2.23 -8.44
N GLU A 523 -22.35 -2.88 -8.18
CA GLU A 523 -23.15 -3.58 -9.19
C GLU A 523 -23.51 -2.62 -10.33
N ASN A 524 -24.02 -1.42 -10.02
CA ASN A 524 -24.35 -0.39 -11.01
C ASN A 524 -23.11 0.08 -11.79
N GLY A 525 -21.98 0.30 -11.11
CA GLY A 525 -20.72 0.66 -11.76
C GLY A 525 -20.27 -0.40 -12.77
N ALA A 526 -20.32 -1.68 -12.39
CA ALA A 526 -19.95 -2.78 -13.26
C ALA A 526 -20.88 -2.86 -14.49
N LEU A 527 -22.20 -2.69 -14.29
CA LEU A 527 -23.18 -2.63 -15.38
C LEU A 527 -22.92 -1.45 -16.33
N MET A 528 -22.61 -0.26 -15.81
CA MET A 528 -22.30 0.92 -16.62
C MET A 528 -21.13 0.65 -17.59
N ILE A 529 -20.09 -0.05 -17.16
CA ILE A 529 -18.95 -0.40 -18.03
C ILE A 529 -19.40 -1.33 -19.17
N VAL A 530 -20.18 -2.36 -18.86
CA VAL A 530 -20.69 -3.31 -19.87
C VAL A 530 -21.53 -2.58 -20.91
N LEU A 531 -22.48 -1.76 -20.46
CA LEU A 531 -23.36 -0.99 -21.33
C LEU A 531 -22.59 0.04 -22.16
N TRP A 532 -21.62 0.74 -21.56
CA TRP A 532 -20.84 1.73 -22.29
C TRP A 532 -19.99 1.09 -23.40
N ASN A 533 -19.32 -0.02 -23.09
CA ASN A 533 -18.56 -0.76 -24.10
C ASN A 533 -19.47 -1.32 -25.21
N ALA A 534 -20.67 -1.80 -24.86
CA ALA A 534 -21.67 -2.21 -25.86
C ALA A 534 -22.14 -1.05 -26.74
N VAL A 535 -22.38 0.15 -26.17
CA VAL A 535 -22.75 1.37 -26.90
C VAL A 535 -21.65 1.76 -27.90
N ILE A 536 -20.36 1.69 -27.50
CA ILE A 536 -19.24 1.96 -28.40
C ILE A 536 -19.30 1.05 -29.62
N LEU A 537 -19.44 -0.26 -29.41
CA LEU A 537 -19.47 -1.26 -30.47
C LEU A 537 -20.71 -1.10 -31.35
N HIS A 538 -21.88 -0.90 -30.75
CA HIS A 538 -23.14 -0.72 -31.46
C HIS A 538 -23.11 0.55 -32.34
N ALA A 539 -22.67 1.68 -31.79
CA ALA A 539 -22.54 2.93 -32.54
C ALA A 539 -21.55 2.80 -33.71
N ARG A 540 -20.46 2.05 -33.52
CA ARG A 540 -19.46 1.81 -34.56
C ARG A 540 -20.00 0.89 -35.66
N TRP A 541 -20.66 -0.20 -35.28
CA TRP A 541 -21.22 -1.19 -36.20
C TRP A 541 -22.39 -0.62 -36.99
N GLY A 542 -23.31 0.09 -36.33
CA GLY A 542 -24.42 0.81 -36.96
C GLY A 542 -24.01 2.03 -37.78
N GLY A 543 -22.71 2.33 -37.87
CA GLY A 543 -22.17 3.40 -38.70
C GLY A 543 -22.40 4.83 -38.18
N LEU A 544 -23.04 4.98 -37.01
CA LEU A 544 -23.31 6.25 -36.32
C LEU A 544 -22.03 7.02 -36.00
N VAL A 545 -20.97 6.29 -35.61
CA VAL A 545 -19.66 6.89 -35.37
C VAL A 545 -18.58 6.37 -36.31
N LYS A 546 -17.79 7.30 -36.85
CA LYS A 546 -16.57 7.00 -37.61
C LYS A 546 -15.35 6.94 -36.67
N GLN A 547 -14.14 7.01 -37.21
CA GLN A 547 -12.90 6.84 -36.42
C GLN A 547 -12.84 7.79 -35.22
N ARG A 548 -13.10 9.09 -35.44
CA ARG A 548 -13.05 10.11 -34.38
C ARG A 548 -14.09 9.88 -33.28
N GLY A 549 -15.32 9.54 -33.65
CA GLY A 549 -16.37 9.24 -32.68
C GLY A 549 -16.06 8.00 -31.84
N LEU A 550 -15.47 6.96 -32.46
CA LEU A 550 -14.97 5.79 -31.71
C LEU A 550 -13.94 6.19 -30.65
N MET A 551 -12.98 7.05 -31.01
CA MET A 551 -11.95 7.53 -30.07
C MET A 551 -12.58 8.30 -28.90
N ASN A 552 -13.48 9.23 -29.18
CA ASN A 552 -14.13 10.01 -28.12
C ASN A 552 -14.95 9.14 -27.17
N LEU A 553 -15.69 8.16 -27.69
CA LEU A 553 -16.44 7.25 -26.83
C LEU A 553 -15.52 6.34 -25.99
N ALA A 554 -14.38 5.91 -26.55
CA ALA A 554 -13.37 5.15 -25.80
C ALA A 554 -12.73 5.98 -24.68
N ILE A 555 -12.47 7.28 -24.90
CA ILE A 555 -12.05 8.20 -23.82
C ILE A 555 -13.17 8.32 -22.77
N GLY A 556 -14.43 8.37 -23.18
CA GLY A 556 -15.57 8.32 -22.26
C GLY A 556 -15.58 7.03 -21.41
N GLY A 557 -15.12 5.91 -21.97
CA GLY A 557 -14.96 4.64 -21.24
C GLY A 557 -14.06 4.78 -20.00
N ASN A 558 -12.98 5.57 -20.09
CA ASN A 558 -12.11 5.85 -18.94
C ASN A 558 -12.85 6.53 -17.79
N ILE A 559 -13.78 7.45 -18.08
CA ILE A 559 -14.60 8.14 -17.08
C ILE A 559 -15.50 7.13 -16.36
N ILE A 560 -16.20 6.31 -17.14
CA ILE A 560 -17.13 5.29 -16.63
C ILE A 560 -16.38 4.26 -15.77
N THR A 561 -15.25 3.74 -16.26
CA THR A 561 -14.44 2.78 -15.51
C THR A 561 -13.81 3.41 -14.26
N GLY A 562 -13.33 4.66 -14.35
CA GLY A 562 -12.82 5.40 -13.19
C GLY A 562 -13.88 5.60 -12.10
N TRP A 563 -15.12 5.93 -12.48
CA TRP A 563 -16.25 6.00 -11.56
C TRP A 563 -16.58 4.65 -10.92
N SER A 564 -16.70 3.59 -11.73
CA SER A 564 -17.02 2.26 -11.22
C SER A 564 -15.96 1.74 -10.25
N TRP A 565 -14.67 1.90 -10.58
CA TRP A 565 -13.57 1.35 -9.82
C TRP A 565 -13.28 2.15 -8.55
N PHE A 566 -13.19 3.48 -8.64
CA PHE A 566 -12.88 4.36 -7.49
C PHE A 566 -14.10 5.08 -6.94
N GLY A 567 -14.90 5.71 -7.81
CA GLY A 567 -16.02 6.58 -7.42
C GLY A 567 -17.06 5.91 -6.54
N THR A 568 -17.40 4.65 -6.82
CA THR A 568 -18.35 3.87 -6.02
C THR A 568 -17.90 3.69 -4.56
N ASN A 569 -16.59 3.65 -4.30
CA ASN A 569 -16.05 3.57 -2.94
C ASN A 569 -16.14 4.91 -2.18
N LEU A 570 -16.32 6.04 -2.87
CA LEU A 570 -16.53 7.36 -2.23
C LEU A 570 -17.93 7.48 -1.62
N LEU A 571 -18.91 6.71 -2.14
CA LEU A 571 -20.29 6.78 -1.69
C LEU A 571 -20.50 6.14 -0.32
N GLY A 572 -19.62 5.21 0.09
CA GLY A 572 -19.65 4.59 1.43
C GLY A 572 -20.93 3.83 1.78
N VAL A 573 -21.80 3.57 0.79
CA VAL A 573 -23.09 2.86 0.94
C VAL A 573 -23.06 1.56 0.13
N GLY A 574 -23.84 0.57 0.59
CA GLY A 574 -23.95 -0.74 -0.05
C GLY A 574 -23.05 -1.81 0.57
N LEU A 575 -23.45 -3.07 0.36
CA LEU A 575 -22.80 -4.25 0.95
C LEU A 575 -21.37 -4.48 0.44
N HIS A 576 -21.00 -3.85 -0.69
CA HIS A 576 -19.65 -3.91 -1.24
C HIS A 576 -18.69 -2.78 -0.78
N SER A 577 -19.04 -1.98 0.23
CA SER A 577 -18.22 -0.84 0.70
C SER A 577 -16.94 -1.27 1.44
N TYR A 578 -16.05 -2.00 0.75
CA TYR A 578 -14.87 -2.65 1.30
C TYR A 578 -13.62 -1.76 1.39
N GLY A 579 -13.57 -0.67 0.62
CA GLY A 579 -12.41 0.22 0.51
C GLY A 579 -12.81 1.70 0.52
N PHE A 580 -13.69 2.09 1.45
CA PHE A 580 -14.10 3.49 1.58
C PHE A 580 -12.88 4.41 1.71
N THR A 581 -12.85 5.47 0.91
CA THR A 581 -11.82 6.51 0.98
C THR A 581 -12.47 7.87 0.77
N GLU A 582 -12.19 8.82 1.64
CA GLU A 582 -12.53 10.24 1.43
C GLU A 582 -11.44 10.94 0.60
N LYS A 583 -10.23 10.36 0.64
CA LYS A 583 -9.05 10.84 -0.08
C LYS A 583 -9.14 10.31 -1.51
N GLY A 584 -9.37 11.21 -2.47
CA GLY A 584 -9.35 10.88 -3.90
C GLY A 584 -10.52 11.41 -4.73
N ALA A 585 -11.58 11.94 -4.11
CA ALA A 585 -12.70 12.52 -4.85
C ALA A 585 -12.26 13.66 -5.79
N ILE A 586 -11.40 14.57 -5.31
CA ILE A 586 -10.82 15.66 -6.11
C ILE A 586 -9.97 15.09 -7.26
N ILE A 587 -9.13 14.08 -6.99
CA ILE A 587 -8.27 13.47 -8.01
C ILE A 587 -9.12 12.80 -9.09
N LEU A 588 -10.17 12.08 -8.71
CA LEU A 588 -11.11 11.46 -9.64
C LEU A 588 -11.85 12.53 -10.45
N GLY A 589 -12.32 13.60 -9.82
CA GLY A 589 -12.96 14.73 -10.50
C GLY A 589 -12.04 15.41 -11.51
N LEU A 590 -10.80 15.71 -11.14
CA LEU A 590 -9.78 16.25 -12.03
C LEU A 590 -9.46 15.29 -13.19
N PHE A 591 -9.40 13.99 -12.92
CA PHE A 591 -9.26 12.97 -13.95
C PHE A 591 -10.43 13.00 -14.93
N MET A 592 -11.67 13.00 -14.45
CA MET A 592 -12.86 13.07 -15.30
C MET A 592 -12.89 14.35 -16.15
N LEU A 593 -12.59 15.51 -15.54
CA LEU A 593 -12.50 16.80 -16.25
C LEU A 593 -11.42 16.76 -17.35
N SER A 594 -10.27 16.14 -17.09
CA SER A 594 -9.22 15.95 -18.08
C SER A 594 -9.70 15.11 -19.27
N GLN A 595 -10.46 14.04 -19.03
CA GLN A 595 -11.00 13.19 -20.09
C GLN A 595 -12.07 13.93 -20.90
N LEU A 596 -12.93 14.72 -20.24
CA LEU A 596 -13.92 15.58 -20.91
C LEU A 596 -13.24 16.64 -21.79
N ALA A 597 -12.17 17.27 -21.30
CA ALA A 597 -11.39 18.22 -22.10
C ALA A 597 -10.78 17.55 -23.34
N LEU A 598 -10.27 16.32 -23.21
CA LEU A 598 -9.75 15.53 -24.34
C LEU A 598 -10.84 15.12 -25.33
N ILE A 599 -12.03 14.78 -24.85
CA ILE A 599 -13.21 14.54 -25.72
C ILE A 599 -13.57 15.80 -26.48
N ALA A 600 -13.61 16.96 -25.81
CA ALA A 600 -13.88 18.24 -26.45
C ALA A 600 -12.87 18.52 -27.57
N LEU A 601 -11.56 18.37 -27.30
CA LEU A 601 -10.50 18.45 -28.33
C LEU A 601 -10.73 17.48 -29.49
N GLY A 602 -11.12 16.23 -29.18
CA GLY A 602 -11.43 15.21 -30.17
C GLY A 602 -12.63 15.56 -31.08
N LEU A 603 -13.54 16.42 -30.61
CA LEU A 603 -14.72 16.89 -31.34
C LEU A 603 -14.48 18.16 -32.17
N PHE A 604 -13.39 18.90 -31.97
CA PHE A 604 -13.07 20.08 -32.78
C PHE A 604 -13.06 19.78 -34.29
N PRO A 605 -13.42 20.73 -35.16
CA PRO A 605 -13.40 20.54 -36.61
C PRO A 605 -12.05 20.00 -37.10
N PRO A 606 -12.02 19.09 -38.11
CA PRO A 606 -10.77 18.54 -38.63
C PRO A 606 -9.79 19.63 -39.06
N GLU A 607 -10.28 20.75 -39.60
CA GLU A 607 -9.49 21.90 -40.05
C GLU A 607 -8.56 22.46 -38.97
N ASN A 608 -8.95 22.30 -37.69
CA ASN A 608 -8.17 22.75 -36.54
C ASN A 608 -7.11 21.74 -36.11
N TRP A 609 -7.12 20.53 -36.66
CA TRP A 609 -6.14 19.49 -36.35
C TRP A 609 -4.87 19.75 -37.15
N ARG A 610 -3.72 19.69 -36.49
CA ARG A 610 -2.42 19.85 -37.16
C ARG A 610 -2.06 18.67 -38.06
N SER A 611 -2.65 17.49 -37.83
CA SER A 611 -2.34 16.27 -38.56
C SER A 611 -3.00 16.17 -39.95
N PRO A 612 -2.35 15.48 -40.92
CA PRO A 612 -2.86 15.34 -42.30
C PRO A 612 -4.11 14.45 -42.42
N VAL A 613 -4.55 13.81 -41.33
CA VAL A 613 -5.79 13.02 -41.28
C VAL A 613 -7.04 13.90 -41.47
N ALA A 614 -6.92 15.21 -41.24
CA ALA A 614 -7.98 16.19 -41.45
C ALA A 614 -8.25 16.53 -42.93
N THR A 615 -7.23 16.49 -43.79
CA THR A 615 -7.26 17.09 -45.13
C THR A 615 -7.75 16.14 -46.24
N THR A 616 -8.08 14.88 -45.93
CA THR A 616 -8.51 13.89 -46.94
C THR A 616 -10.00 14.00 -47.35
N ARG A 617 -10.74 15.04 -46.92
CA ARG A 617 -12.14 15.24 -47.30
C ARG A 617 -12.44 16.50 -48.15
N SER A 618 -11.44 17.25 -48.62
CA SER A 618 -11.67 18.53 -49.33
C SER A 618 -11.10 18.60 -50.75
N ARG A 619 -11.19 17.53 -51.54
CA ARG A 619 -11.18 17.67 -53.01
C ARG A 619 -12.42 16.99 -53.57
N PRO A 620 -13.45 17.76 -53.99
CA PRO A 620 -14.46 17.22 -54.88
C PRO A 620 -13.73 16.72 -56.13
N ALA A 621 -14.12 15.55 -56.63
CA ALA A 621 -13.72 15.13 -57.95
C ALA A 621 -14.13 16.26 -58.92
N SER A 622 -13.16 16.91 -59.53
CA SER A 622 -13.42 17.77 -60.68
C SER A 622 -13.96 16.85 -61.77
N SER A 623 -15.25 16.99 -62.07
CA SER A 623 -15.85 16.49 -63.30
C SER A 623 -15.13 17.15 -64.47
N SER A 624 -14.37 16.36 -65.21
CA SER A 624 -13.96 16.64 -66.59
C SER A 624 -14.11 15.36 -67.39
#